data_AF-A0AAW1SCP8-F1
#
_entry.id   AF-A0AAW1SCP8-F1
#
_cell.length_a   1.000
_cell.length_b   1.000
_cell.length_c   1.000
_cell.angle_alpha   90.00
_cell.angle_beta   90.00
_cell.angle_gamma   90.00
#
_symmetry.space_group_name_H-M   'P 1'
#
loop_
_entity.id
_entity.type
_entity.pdbx_description
1 polymer ?
#
loop_
_entity_poly.entity_id
_entity_poly.type
_entity_poly.pdbx_seq_one_letter_code
_entity_poly.pdbx_strand_id
1 'polypeptide(L)' 'MPGAFVGAIAGFAVVLYSNGLRKVPLMREPWEHFIGAGIGAWLGNELVKYVERTEKEIEELLQRREAANKNYRIPSMAGK' A
#
# COMPACT_ATOMS: atom_id res chain seq x y z
N MET A 1 -11.55 1.52 4.63
CA MET A 1 -12.39 0.45 4.06
C MET A 1 -12.17 0.17 2.56
N PRO A 2 -11.82 1.11 1.66
CA PRO A 2 -11.67 0.77 0.23
C PRO A 2 -10.52 -0.20 -0.06
N GLY A 3 -9.40 -0.12 0.69
CA GLY A 3 -8.26 -1.04 0.54
C GLY A 3 -8.60 -2.51 0.80
N ALA A 4 -9.52 -2.79 1.73
CA ALA A 4 -9.97 -4.15 2.02
C ALA A 4 -10.81 -4.73 0.87
N PHE A 5 -11.69 -3.93 0.27
CA PHE A 5 -12.48 -4.35 -0.89
C PHE A 5 -11.62 -4.60 -2.13
N VAL A 6 -10.69 -3.69 -2.41
CA VAL A 6 -9.74 -3.84 -3.52
C VAL A 6 -8.85 -5.06 -3.30
N GLY A 7 -8.36 -5.24 -2.07
CA GLY A 7 -7.57 -6.39 -1.69
C GLY A 7 -8.35 -7.71 -1.82
N ALA A 8 -9.61 -7.74 -1.41
CA ALA A 8 -10.47 -8.92 -1.54
C ALA A 8 -10.67 -9.34 -3.00
N ILE A 9 -10.97 -8.37 -3.87
CA ILE A 9 -11.14 -8.61 -5.31
C ILE A 9 -9.83 -9.08 -5.94
N ALA A 10 -8.70 -8.48 -5.57
CA ALA A 10 -7.39 -8.91 -6.04
C ALA A 10 -7.06 -10.34 -5.59
N GLY A 11 -7.32 -10.67 -4.33
CA GLY A 11 -7.13 -12.02 -3.79
C GLY A 11 -8.01 -13.07 -4.48
N PHE A 12 -9.27 -12.72 -4.75
CA PHE A 12 -10.19 -13.56 -5.52
C PHE A 12 -9.70 -13.76 -6.97
N ALA A 13 -9.24 -12.69 -7.62
CA ALA A 13 -8.71 -12.74 -8.99
C ALA A 13 -7.45 -13.60 -9.11
N VAL A 14 -6.56 -13.56 -8.11
CA VAL A 14 -5.35 -14.40 -8.05
C VAL A 14 -5.71 -15.89 -8.00
N VAL A 15 -6.69 -16.28 -7.20
CA VAL A 15 -7.14 -17.68 -7.10
C VAL A 15 -7.84 -18.13 -8.40
N LEU A 16 -8.68 -17.27 -9.00
CA LEU A 16 -9.26 -17.53 -10.32
C LEU A 16 -8.19 -17.70 -11.41
N TYR A 17 -7.17 -16.83 -11.41
CA TYR A 17 -6.07 -16.90 -12.37
C TYR A 17 -5.25 -18.18 -12.20
N SER A 18 -4.96 -18.59 -10.96
CA SER A 18 -4.30 -19.85 -10.64
C SER A 18 -5.07 -21.06 -11.21
N ASN A 19 -6.39 -21.07 -11.07
CA ASN A 19 -7.24 -22.12 -11.61
C ASN A 19 -7.30 -22.10 -13.15
N GLY A 20 -7.32 -20.91 -13.76
CA GLY A 20 -7.23 -20.73 -15.21
C GLY A 20 -5.92 -21.28 -15.79
N LEU A 21 -4.78 -21.01 -15.14
CA LEU A 21 -3.47 -21.54 -15.55
C LEU A 21 -3.39 -23.07 -15.46
N ARG A 22 -4.06 -23.66 -14.47
CA ARG A 22 -4.14 -25.12 -14.30
C ARG A 22 -5.11 -25.79 -15.29
N LYS A 23 -5.81 -25.02 -16.14
CA LYS A 23 -6.87 -25.50 -17.05
C LYS A 23 -7.98 -26.31 -16.33
N VAL A 24 -8.18 -26.06 -15.05
CA VAL A 24 -9.26 -26.67 -14.24
C VAL A 24 -10.46 -25.73 -14.20
N PRO A 25 -11.67 -26.20 -13.84
CA PRO A 25 -12.83 -25.33 -13.68
C PRO A 25 -12.50 -24.16 -12.74
N LEU A 26 -12.84 -22.93 -13.15
CA LEU A 26 -12.50 -21.69 -12.44
C LEU A 26 -12.89 -21.72 -10.94
N MET A 27 -14.02 -22.33 -10.63
CA MET A 27 -14.54 -22.51 -9.26
C MET A 27 -14.52 -23.98 -8.81
N ARG A 28 -13.45 -24.73 -9.14
CA ARG A 28 -13.34 -26.12 -8.68
C ARG A 28 -13.45 -26.23 -7.15
N GLU A 29 -12.86 -25.28 -6.43
CA GLU A 29 -12.88 -25.23 -4.96
C GLU A 29 -13.33 -23.83 -4.49
N PRO A 30 -14.64 -23.60 -4.28
CA PRO A 30 -15.18 -22.28 -3.95
C PRO A 30 -14.65 -21.71 -2.63
N TRP A 31 -14.27 -22.57 -1.69
CA TRP A 31 -13.74 -22.15 -0.38
C TRP A 31 -12.34 -21.52 -0.46
N GLU A 32 -11.49 -21.96 -1.41
CA GLU A 32 -10.17 -21.36 -1.65
C GLU A 32 -10.28 -19.89 -2.05
N HIS A 33 -11.32 -19.55 -2.82
CA HIS A 33 -11.60 -18.18 -3.24
C HIS A 33 -12.01 -17.29 -2.06
N PHE A 34 -12.76 -17.83 -1.10
CA PHE A 34 -13.11 -17.12 0.14
C PHE A 34 -11.87 -16.85 1.00
N ILE A 35 -10.96 -17.82 1.09
CA ILE A 35 -9.69 -17.65 1.80
C ILE A 35 -8.80 -16.63 1.08
N GLY A 36 -8.69 -16.73 -0.25
CA GLY A 36 -7.93 -15.78 -1.07
C GLY A 36 -8.47 -14.36 -0.94
N ALA A 37 -9.80 -14.18 -0.98
CA ALA A 37 -10.44 -12.90 -0.74
C ALA A 37 -10.22 -12.39 0.70
N GLY A 38 -10.27 -13.27 1.71
CA GLY A 38 -9.99 -12.91 3.10
C GLY A 38 -8.55 -12.44 3.32
N ILE A 39 -7.57 -13.19 2.80
CA ILE A 39 -6.15 -12.83 2.85
C ILE A 39 -5.92 -11.53 2.08
N GLY A 40 -6.50 -11.41 0.88
CA GLY A 40 -6.41 -10.21 0.06
C GLY A 40 -6.99 -8.99 0.78
N ALA A 41 -8.13 -9.12 1.45
CA ALA A 41 -8.75 -8.03 2.20
C ALA A 41 -7.88 -7.55 3.37
N TRP A 42 -7.31 -8.50 4.11
CA TRP A 42 -6.40 -8.19 5.22
C TRP A 42 -5.14 -7.47 4.72
N LEU A 43 -4.49 -8.00 3.68
CA LEU A 43 -3.32 -7.38 3.06
C LEU A 43 -3.63 -6.00 2.47
N GLY A 44 -4.75 -5.84 1.78
CA GLY A 44 -5.15 -4.57 1.20
C GLY A 44 -5.43 -3.50 2.26
N ASN A 45 -6.01 -3.89 3.40
CA ASN A 45 -6.21 -2.97 4.52
C ASN A 45 -4.90 -2.58 5.20
N GLU A 46 -4.00 -3.54 5.40
CA GLU A 46 -2.70 -3.29 6.03
C GLU A 46 -1.78 -2.44 5.14
N LEU A 47 -1.82 -2.68 3.83
CA LEU A 47 -1.06 -1.92 2.84
C LEU A 47 -1.48 -0.43 2.84
N VAL A 48 -2.78 -0.14 2.87
CA VAL A 48 -3.27 1.25 2.90
C VAL A 48 -2.80 1.96 4.16
N LYS A 49 -2.89 1.30 5.33
CA LYS A 49 -2.38 1.87 6.58
C LYS A 49 -0.87 2.12 6.52
N TYR A 50 -0.13 1.20 5.92
CA TYR A 50 1.32 1.32 5.76
C TYR A 50 1.68 2.53 4.88
N VAL A 51 0.97 2.72 3.77
CA VAL A 51 1.17 3.87 2.87
C VAL A 51 0.85 5.18 3.59
N GLU A 52 -0.30 5.28 4.26
CA GLU A 52 -0.69 6.48 5.01
C GLU A 52 0.30 6.83 6.13
N ARG A 53 0.84 5.82 6.82
CA ARG A 53 1.87 6.02 7.84
C ARG A 53 3.18 6.53 7.23
N THR A 54 3.62 5.92 6.14
CA THR A 54 4.87 6.28 5.46
C THR A 54 4.80 7.70 4.90
N GLU A 55 3.67 8.10 4.34
CA GLU A 55 3.46 9.45 3.82
C GLU A 55 3.60 10.51 4.91
N LYS A 56 2.99 10.27 6.09
CA LYS A 56 3.15 11.15 7.26
C LYS A 56 4.59 11.22 7.77
N GLU A 57 5.27 10.08 7.84
CA GLU A 57 6.68 10.03 8.26
C GLU A 57 7.57 10.82 7.28
N ILE A 58 7.31 10.72 5.97
CA ILE A 58 8.03 11.51 4.95
C ILE A 58 7.76 13.00 5.10
N GLU A 59 6.50 13.41 5.29
CA GLU A 59 6.15 14.81 5.48
C GLU A 59 6.85 15.40 6.71
N GLU A 60 6.88 14.68 7.82
CA GLU A 60 7.60 15.10 9.03
C GLU A 60 9.11 15.23 8.78
N LEU A 61 9.70 14.27 8.05
CA LEU A 61 11.12 14.34 7.68
C LEU A 61 11.41 15.54 6.78
N LEU A 62 10.55 15.85 5.82
CA LEU A 62 10.69 17.02 4.95
C LEU A 62 10.62 18.32 5.75
N GLN A 63 9.64 18.46 6.65
CA GLN A 63 9.51 19.63 7.52
C GLN A 63 10.75 19.82 8.42
N ARG A 64 11.27 18.74 9.01
CA ARG A 64 12.51 18.77 9.81
C ARG A 64 13.70 19.21 8.97
N ARG A 65 13.82 18.72 7.73
CA ARG A 65 14.89 19.09 6.79
C ARG A 65 14.79 20.55 6.36
N GLU A 66 13.58 21.05 6.10
CA GLU A 66 13.35 22.46 5.76
C GLU A 66 13.71 23.38 6.94
N ALA A 67 13.30 23.03 8.16
CA ALA A 67 13.65 23.80 9.36
C ALA A 67 15.17 23.83 9.61
N ALA A 68 15.85 22.68 9.48
CA ALA A 68 17.30 22.59 9.59
C ALA A 68 18.00 23.41 8.49
N ASN A 69 17.54 23.30 7.24
CA ASN A 69 18.12 24.06 6.12
C ASN A 69 17.87 25.57 6.27
N LYS A 70 16.73 26.00 6.80
CA LYS A 70 16.45 27.41 7.08
C LYS A 70 17.40 28.00 8.13
N ASN A 71 17.82 27.20 9.12
CA ASN A 71 18.87 27.56 10.06
C ASN A 71 20.26 27.66 9.40
N TYR A 72 20.53 26.91 8.33
CA TYR A 72 21.78 27.04 7.56
C TYR A 72 21.75 28.18 6.52
N ARG A 73 20.57 28.63 6.06
CA ARG A 73 20.43 29.51 4.87
C ARG A 73 20.59 31.02 5.11
N ILE A 74 21.01 31.51 6.28
CA ILE A 74 21.35 32.94 6.49
C ILE A 74 22.48 33.05 7.55
N PRO A 75 23.68 33.65 7.27
CA PRO A 75 23.94 34.78 6.37
C PRO A 75 25.19 34.61 5.46
N SER A 76 25.21 33.70 4.48
CA SER A 76 26.28 33.74 3.43
C SER A 76 25.89 34.55 2.19
N MET A 77 24.64 35.04 2.11
CA MET A 77 24.11 35.89 1.03
C MET A 77 23.75 37.31 1.50
N ALA A 78 24.23 37.72 2.69
CA ALA A 78 24.13 39.09 3.21
C ALA A 78 25.43 39.91 3.01
N GLY A 79 26.35 39.42 2.17
CA GLY A 79 27.54 40.15 1.76
C GLY A 79 27.35 40.74 0.37
N LYS A 80 27.06 42.05 0.34
CA LYS A 80 27.59 42.93 -0.72
C LYS A 80 29.10 43.01 -0.58
#